data_AF-A0A3N5QBX0-F1
#
_entry.id   AF-A0A3N5QBX0-F1
#
_cell.length_a   1.000
_cell.length_b   1.000
_cell.length_c   1.000
_cell.angle_alpha   90.00
_cell.angle_beta   90.00
_cell.angle_gamma   90.00
#
_symmetry.space_group_name_H-M   'P 1'
#
loop_
_entity.id
_entity.type
_entity.pdbx_description
1 polymer ?
#
loop_
_entity_poly.entity_id
_entity_poly.type
_entity_poly.pdbx_seq_one_letter_code
_entity_poly.pdbx_strand_id
1 'polypeptide(L)'
;MSSSEFDATVSAAIRTEAAGSPGGGATIRSSADDTTKPRGSRAASWAVAVAAAEVKSASPSAPGSQAARRAAAWREADALAPTPRVASSFPQGSGATIRPFHGRPAILARFHPSKQQGIKPSMTTRLKSLRDWVAQVAQLTSPDRIHWCDGTDQEYRKLLDEMLDAGALVELNQSTYPGCYLHRSHPEDVARVEHLTFVCTQDAAEAGPNNNWKSPDEAKKLMESCFAGCMRGRTMYVIPYCMGPIDSPYARCGVEITDSAYVVANMYLMTRIGKPALKRIEKDKTFVKGLHSTGELDPDRRYIMHFPEELTIMSYGSGYGGNALLGKKCHALRIASYQARTEGWLAEHMLIVGVQNPAGDIHYLACAFPSACGKTNLAMLIPPASHKGWKVWTLGDDIAWMHLDADGQLRAINPEAGYFGVVPGTNPQTNRNAYDMIGKDTIFTNVGVTANNDPWWEEKGSGAPATDWKGRPYAKANGPAAHPNARFTVSAKQNPSYSKLAEAP
;
A
#
# COMPACT_ATOMS: atom_id res chain seq x y z
N MET A 1 -11.25 -15.84 -17.74
CA MET A 1 -10.38 -15.27 -18.78
C MET A 1 -9.06 -14.92 -18.11
N SER A 2 -7.95 -15.50 -18.57
CA SER A 2 -6.62 -15.22 -18.01
C SER A 2 -6.08 -13.90 -18.56
N SER A 3 -5.22 -13.22 -17.80
CA SER A 3 -4.58 -11.94 -18.17
C SER A 3 -3.86 -11.97 -19.53
N SER A 4 -3.41 -13.14 -19.97
CA SER A 4 -2.76 -13.34 -21.27
C SER A 4 -3.68 -13.14 -22.48
N GLU A 5 -4.99 -13.37 -22.36
CA GLU A 5 -5.94 -13.23 -23.48
C GLU A 5 -6.36 -11.76 -23.70
N PHE A 6 -6.27 -10.93 -22.66
CA PHE A 6 -6.59 -9.50 -22.73
C PHE A 6 -5.48 -8.71 -23.46
N ASP A 7 -4.21 -8.98 -23.15
CA ASP A 7 -3.06 -8.31 -23.78
C ASP A 7 -2.91 -8.62 -25.27
N ALA A 8 -3.25 -9.85 -25.69
CA ALA A 8 -3.23 -10.24 -27.09
C ALA A 8 -4.28 -9.48 -27.92
N THR A 9 -5.45 -9.20 -27.32
CA THR A 9 -6.56 -8.52 -27.99
C THR A 9 -6.28 -7.03 -28.16
N VAL A 10 -5.65 -6.38 -27.18
CA VAL A 10 -5.27 -4.96 -27.24
C VAL A 10 -4.10 -4.74 -28.21
N SER A 11 -3.11 -5.64 -28.25
CA SER A 11 -2.01 -5.56 -29.22
C SER A 11 -2.46 -5.76 -30.68
N ALA A 12 -3.52 -6.55 -30.91
CA ALA A 12 -4.09 -6.72 -32.24
C ALA A 12 -4.87 -5.48 -32.70
N ALA A 13 -5.62 -4.83 -31.80
CA ALA A 13 -6.36 -3.60 -32.11
C ALA A 13 -5.43 -2.46 -32.54
N ILE A 14 -4.31 -2.26 -31.84
CA ILE A 14 -3.33 -1.20 -32.14
C ILE A 14 -2.61 -1.43 -33.48
N ARG A 15 -2.41 -2.68 -33.91
CA ARG A 15 -1.78 -2.98 -35.21
C ARG A 15 -2.73 -2.77 -36.39
N THR A 16 -4.04 -2.75 -36.16
CA THR A 16 -5.02 -2.65 -37.25
C THR A 16 -5.30 -1.19 -37.64
N GLU A 17 -5.07 -0.22 -36.75
CA GLU A 17 -5.20 1.22 -37.07
C GLU A 17 -3.95 1.83 -37.76
N ALA A 18 -2.84 1.09 -37.85
CA ALA A 18 -1.59 1.59 -38.42
C ALA A 18 -1.38 1.26 -39.92
N ALA A 19 -2.37 0.68 -40.62
CA ALA A 19 -2.21 0.24 -42.00
C ALA A 19 -3.36 0.69 -42.94
N GLY A 20 -3.12 1.77 -43.70
CA GLY A 20 -3.84 2.18 -44.92
C GLY A 20 -5.10 3.04 -44.69
N SER A 21 -5.42 4.09 -45.45
CA SER A 21 -4.91 4.57 -46.75
C SER A 21 -5.44 6.01 -47.02
N PRO A 22 -5.02 6.69 -48.12
CA PRO A 22 -4.75 8.13 -48.16
C PRO A 22 -5.86 9.02 -48.74
N GLY A 23 -5.74 10.33 -48.45
CA GLY A 23 -5.92 11.40 -49.44
C GLY A 23 -7.34 11.72 -49.91
N GLY A 24 -7.97 12.71 -49.28
CA GLY A 24 -9.18 13.36 -49.79
C GLY A 24 -9.29 14.79 -49.26
N GLY A 25 -8.61 15.73 -49.91
CA GLY A 25 -8.72 17.15 -49.60
C GLY A 25 -10.02 17.73 -50.15
N ALA A 26 -10.87 18.26 -49.27
CA ALA A 26 -11.99 19.11 -49.65
C ALA A 26 -11.63 20.56 -49.34
N THR A 27 -11.48 21.34 -50.41
CA THR A 27 -11.22 22.78 -50.41
C THR A 27 -12.52 23.52 -50.09
N ILE A 28 -12.51 24.45 -49.14
CA ILE A 28 -13.58 25.45 -48.99
C ILE A 28 -12.99 26.81 -49.34
N ARG A 29 -13.50 27.43 -50.42
CA ARG A 29 -13.22 28.83 -50.80
C ARG A 29 -14.53 29.65 -50.79
N SER A 30 -14.43 30.76 -50.06
CA SER A 30 -14.93 32.14 -50.31
C SER A 30 -16.39 32.44 -50.68
N SER A 31 -17.00 33.35 -49.92
CA SER A 31 -17.30 34.77 -50.28
C SER A 31 -18.04 35.43 -49.09
N ALA A 32 -17.53 36.52 -48.50
CA ALA A 32 -17.74 37.95 -48.86
C ALA A 32 -19.24 38.33 -48.83
N ASP A 33 -19.72 39.41 -48.22
CA ASP A 33 -19.16 40.57 -47.52
C ASP A 33 -20.34 41.23 -46.75
N ASP A 34 -20.04 42.22 -45.92
CA ASP A 34 -20.84 43.43 -45.66
C ASP A 34 -21.28 43.78 -44.21
N THR A 35 -20.54 44.80 -43.74
CA THR A 35 -20.79 45.95 -42.84
C THR A 35 -21.49 45.95 -41.46
N THR A 36 -20.80 46.69 -40.59
CA THR A 36 -21.22 47.55 -39.46
C THR A 36 -21.19 47.01 -38.01
N LYS A 37 -20.29 47.63 -37.24
CA LYS A 37 -20.12 47.63 -35.75
C LYS A 37 -21.12 48.64 -35.12
N PRO A 38 -21.49 48.57 -33.81
CA PRO A 38 -20.51 48.62 -32.71
C PRO A 38 -20.82 47.88 -31.38
N ARG A 39 -19.71 47.61 -30.66
CA ARG A 39 -19.47 47.51 -29.20
C ARG A 39 -20.50 46.82 -28.28
N GLY A 40 -20.07 45.68 -27.71
CA GLY A 40 -20.59 45.15 -26.46
C GLY A 40 -19.76 43.93 -26.01
N SER A 41 -19.12 44.02 -24.85
CA SER A 41 -18.31 42.97 -24.23
C SER A 41 -19.08 41.66 -24.05
N ARG A 42 -18.56 40.54 -24.57
CA ARG A 42 -18.96 39.20 -24.14
C ARG A 42 -17.72 38.33 -23.95
N ALA A 43 -17.59 37.85 -22.72
CA ALA A 43 -16.73 36.75 -22.35
C ALA A 43 -17.05 35.54 -23.23
N ALA A 44 -16.04 34.99 -23.90
CA ALA A 44 -16.17 33.73 -24.61
C ALA A 44 -16.15 32.60 -23.58
N SER A 45 -17.30 31.94 -23.39
CA SER A 45 -17.34 30.64 -22.73
C SER A 45 -16.69 29.61 -23.66
N TRP A 46 -15.67 28.92 -23.17
CA TRP A 46 -15.17 27.72 -23.81
C TRP A 46 -15.95 26.54 -23.22
N ALA A 47 -16.98 26.10 -23.95
CA ALA A 47 -17.61 24.81 -23.71
C ALA A 47 -16.65 23.72 -24.21
N VAL A 48 -16.09 22.94 -23.30
CA VAL A 48 -15.36 21.71 -23.63
C VAL A 48 -16.40 20.63 -23.93
N ALA A 49 -16.43 20.18 -25.19
CA ALA A 49 -17.23 19.04 -25.59
C ALA A 49 -16.62 17.76 -24.98
N VAL A 50 -17.36 17.10 -24.10
CA VAL A 50 -17.07 15.74 -23.65
C VAL A 50 -17.59 14.79 -24.72
N ALA A 51 -16.68 14.16 -25.46
CA ALA A 51 -17.04 13.05 -26.34
C ALA A 51 -17.20 11.79 -25.50
N ALA A 52 -18.43 11.42 -25.17
CA ALA A 52 -18.76 10.09 -24.68
C ALA A 52 -18.89 9.14 -25.88
N ALA A 53 -18.01 8.15 -25.97
CA ALA A 53 -18.18 7.06 -26.93
C ALA A 53 -19.20 6.06 -26.36
N GLU A 54 -20.40 6.02 -26.94
CA GLU A 54 -21.37 4.95 -26.71
C GLU A 54 -20.87 3.66 -27.34
N VAL A 55 -20.53 2.68 -26.50
CA VAL A 55 -20.39 1.29 -26.94
C VAL A 55 -21.76 0.62 -26.83
N LYS A 56 -22.41 0.41 -27.98
CA LYS A 56 -23.65 -0.39 -28.06
C LYS A 56 -23.35 -1.83 -27.69
N SER A 57 -23.88 -2.30 -26.57
CA SER A 57 -23.85 -3.70 -26.16
C SER A 57 -24.86 -4.51 -26.96
N ALA A 58 -24.38 -5.52 -27.69
CA ALA A 58 -25.22 -6.56 -28.26
C ALA A 58 -25.46 -7.64 -27.19
N SER A 59 -26.74 -7.95 -26.92
CA SER A 59 -27.15 -9.02 -26.00
C SER A 59 -26.79 -10.41 -26.55
N PRO A 60 -26.25 -11.34 -25.73
CA PRO A 60 -26.24 -12.75 -26.07
C PRO A 60 -27.42 -13.49 -25.41
N SER A 61 -28.17 -14.18 -26.25
CA SER A 61 -29.21 -15.16 -25.92
C SER A 61 -28.67 -16.38 -25.16
N ALA A 62 -29.57 -17.05 -24.44
CA ALA A 62 -29.37 -18.20 -23.53
C ALA A 62 -28.55 -19.40 -24.06
N PRO A 63 -27.93 -20.22 -23.18
CA PRO A 63 -26.87 -21.16 -23.53
C PRO A 63 -27.36 -22.50 -24.07
N GLY A 64 -26.83 -22.89 -25.23
CA GLY A 64 -26.94 -24.23 -25.81
C GLY A 64 -25.93 -25.22 -25.22
N SER A 65 -26.37 -26.47 -25.13
CA SER A 65 -25.76 -27.63 -24.51
C SER A 65 -24.37 -28.04 -25.06
N GLN A 66 -23.29 -27.46 -24.51
CA GLN A 66 -21.94 -28.03 -24.62
C GLN A 66 -21.06 -27.83 -23.36
N ALA A 67 -21.51 -27.06 -22.37
CA ALA A 67 -20.80 -26.84 -21.11
C ALA A 67 -20.98 -27.97 -20.07
N ALA A 68 -21.93 -28.90 -20.26
CA ALA A 68 -22.22 -29.98 -19.32
C ALA A 68 -21.37 -31.27 -19.51
N ARG A 69 -20.36 -31.27 -20.40
CA ARG A 69 -19.50 -32.45 -20.65
C ARG A 69 -18.02 -32.25 -20.29
N ARG A 70 -17.64 -31.14 -19.66
CA ARG A 70 -16.26 -30.90 -19.17
C ARG A 70 -16.11 -30.87 -17.65
N ALA A 71 -17.20 -31.05 -16.90
CA ALA A 71 -17.20 -31.08 -15.43
C ALA A 71 -17.05 -32.49 -14.82
N ALA A 72 -16.79 -33.53 -15.61
CA ALA A 72 -16.72 -34.92 -15.15
C ALA A 72 -15.31 -35.56 -15.26
N ALA A 73 -14.25 -34.77 -15.46
CA ALA A 73 -12.89 -35.29 -15.66
C ALA A 73 -11.85 -34.86 -14.61
N TRP A 74 -12.30 -34.35 -13.45
CA TRP A 74 -11.41 -33.93 -12.33
C TRP A 74 -11.84 -34.51 -10.98
N ARG A 75 -12.31 -35.78 -10.97
CA ARG A 75 -12.63 -36.52 -9.74
C ARG A 75 -12.00 -37.91 -9.62
N GLU A 76 -11.01 -38.25 -10.46
CA GLU A 76 -10.30 -39.54 -10.38
C GLU A 76 -8.80 -39.38 -10.72
N ALA A 77 -8.07 -38.62 -9.91
CA ALA A 77 -6.61 -38.58 -9.99
C ALA A 77 -5.94 -38.32 -8.63
N ASP A 78 -6.52 -38.84 -7.54
CA ASP A 78 -5.93 -38.77 -6.19
C ASP A 78 -6.13 -40.09 -5.41
N ALA A 79 -5.83 -41.20 -6.07
CA ALA A 79 -5.62 -42.47 -5.42
C ALA A 79 -4.44 -43.17 -6.09
N LEU A 80 -3.50 -43.64 -5.26
CA LEU A 80 -2.34 -44.50 -5.55
C LEU A 80 -0.97 -43.80 -5.65
N ALA A 81 -0.31 -43.64 -4.49
CA ALA A 81 1.12 -44.01 -4.34
C ALA A 81 1.48 -44.23 -2.84
N PRO A 82 2.34 -45.21 -2.51
CA PRO A 82 2.49 -45.75 -1.15
C PRO A 82 3.59 -45.08 -0.31
N THR A 83 3.44 -45.21 1.01
CA THR A 83 4.39 -44.79 2.06
C THR A 83 5.59 -45.74 2.19
N PRO A 84 6.82 -45.25 2.40
CA PRO A 84 7.94 -46.09 2.84
C PRO A 84 8.03 -46.11 4.38
N ARG A 85 7.98 -47.33 4.94
CA ARG A 85 8.37 -47.65 6.32
C ARG A 85 9.91 -47.67 6.41
N VAL A 86 10.48 -46.98 7.40
CA VAL A 86 11.89 -47.16 7.79
C VAL A 86 11.92 -47.95 9.10
N ALA A 87 12.49 -49.15 9.03
CA ALA A 87 12.71 -50.04 10.15
C ALA A 87 14.08 -49.78 10.79
N SER A 88 14.10 -49.85 12.12
CA SER A 88 15.25 -49.78 13.00
C SER A 88 16.09 -51.05 12.94
N SER A 89 17.41 -50.91 12.82
CA SER A 89 18.37 -51.97 13.19
C SER A 89 19.67 -51.37 13.72
N PHE A 90 19.96 -51.64 14.99
CA PHE A 90 21.25 -51.41 15.65
C PHE A 90 22.26 -52.49 15.27
N PRO A 91 23.56 -52.15 15.31
CA PRO A 91 24.57 -53.10 15.78
C PRO A 91 25.40 -52.55 16.97
N GLN A 92 25.55 -53.38 18.00
CA GLN A 92 26.68 -53.41 18.95
C GLN A 92 27.94 -53.85 18.17
N GLY A 93 29.20 -53.55 18.48
CA GLY A 93 29.88 -52.82 19.55
C GLY A 93 31.39 -53.15 19.47
N SER A 94 32.26 -52.21 19.86
CA SER A 94 33.67 -52.37 20.31
C SER A 94 34.29 -50.96 20.29
N GLY A 95 34.88 -50.35 21.32
CA GLY A 95 35.70 -50.89 22.40
C GLY A 95 37.11 -50.30 22.25
N ALA A 96 37.34 -49.06 22.70
CA ALA A 96 38.68 -48.53 22.97
C ALA A 96 38.63 -47.25 23.85
N THR A 97 39.19 -47.38 25.04
CA THR A 97 39.44 -46.33 26.05
C THR A 97 40.75 -45.60 25.71
N ILE A 98 40.89 -44.29 26.03
CA ILE A 98 42.08 -43.66 26.67
C ILE A 98 41.85 -42.14 26.93
N ARG A 99 41.79 -41.83 28.23
CA ARG A 99 42.31 -40.71 29.08
C ARG A 99 42.01 -39.21 28.84
N PRO A 100 41.82 -38.43 29.94
CA PRO A 100 41.46 -37.02 29.94
C PRO A 100 42.67 -36.06 30.06
N PHE A 101 42.51 -34.83 29.59
CA PHE A 101 43.43 -33.71 29.84
C PHE A 101 42.81 -32.70 30.81
N HIS A 102 43.61 -32.22 31.77
CA HIS A 102 43.28 -31.24 32.81
C HIS A 102 43.92 -29.86 32.53
N GLY A 103 43.24 -28.78 32.97
CA GLY A 103 43.80 -27.44 33.28
C GLY A 103 43.39 -26.35 32.27
N ARG A 104 42.92 -25.14 32.62
CA ARG A 104 42.93 -24.31 33.84
C ARG A 104 41.73 -23.31 33.85
N PRO A 105 41.35 -22.71 34.99
CA PRO A 105 40.19 -21.82 35.13
C PRO A 105 40.54 -20.32 35.03
N ALA A 106 39.58 -19.47 34.60
CA ALA A 106 39.69 -18.02 34.79
C ALA A 106 38.32 -17.29 34.81
N ILE A 107 38.04 -16.70 35.99
CA ILE A 107 37.37 -15.41 36.26
C ILE A 107 35.82 -15.35 36.17
N LEU A 108 35.19 -15.50 37.33
CA LEU A 108 33.84 -15.02 37.65
C LEU A 108 33.84 -13.49 37.82
N ALA A 109 33.29 -12.76 36.84
CA ALA A 109 32.95 -11.36 37.00
C ALA A 109 31.59 -11.23 37.71
N ARG A 110 31.59 -10.63 38.90
CA ARG A 110 30.37 -10.29 39.64
C ARG A 110 29.61 -9.16 38.93
N PHE A 111 28.47 -9.48 38.32
CA PHE A 111 27.51 -8.49 37.85
C PHE A 111 26.89 -7.75 39.05
N HIS A 112 27.18 -6.46 39.16
CA HIS A 112 26.39 -5.54 39.99
C HIS A 112 25.18 -5.07 39.17
N PRO A 113 23.94 -5.15 39.69
CA PRO A 113 22.80 -4.57 39.00
C PRO A 113 22.93 -3.04 39.02
N SER A 114 23.12 -2.46 37.83
CA SER A 114 23.05 -1.01 37.65
C SER A 114 21.60 -0.56 37.91
N LYS A 115 21.47 0.52 38.69
CA LYS A 115 20.20 1.17 39.02
C LYS A 115 19.43 1.48 37.74
N GLN A 116 18.25 0.90 37.59
CA GLN A 116 17.27 1.29 36.56
C GLN A 116 16.98 2.79 36.73
N GLN A 117 17.47 3.61 35.80
CA GLN A 117 17.03 4.98 35.67
C GLN A 117 15.55 4.97 35.26
N GLY A 118 14.74 5.79 35.94
CA GLY A 118 13.29 5.81 35.83
C GLY A 118 12.80 5.86 34.38
N ILE A 119 12.13 4.78 33.96
CA ILE A 119 11.43 4.69 32.69
C ILE A 119 10.32 5.75 32.72
N LYS A 120 10.43 6.78 31.89
CA LYS A 120 9.32 7.72 31.62
C LYS A 120 8.08 6.89 31.28
N PRO A 121 6.88 7.22 31.81
CA PRO A 121 5.69 6.45 31.49
C PRO A 121 5.52 6.36 29.97
N SER A 122 5.36 5.13 29.47
CA SER A 122 5.02 4.89 28.07
C SER A 122 3.75 5.66 27.72
N MET A 123 3.65 6.11 26.48
CA MET A 123 2.48 6.82 25.98
C MET A 123 1.20 6.01 26.29
N THR A 124 0.13 6.71 26.66
CA THR A 124 -1.21 6.13 26.88
C THR A 124 -2.25 7.21 26.62
N THR A 125 -3.53 6.85 26.61
CA THR A 125 -4.62 7.78 26.32
C THR A 125 -5.42 8.19 27.57
N ARG A 126 -5.92 9.42 27.56
CA ARG A 126 -6.93 9.95 28.49
C ARG A 126 -8.36 9.73 27.99
N LEU A 127 -8.54 9.38 26.71
CA LEU A 127 -9.86 9.14 26.13
C LEU A 127 -10.38 7.76 26.55
N LYS A 128 -11.45 7.73 27.36
CA LYS A 128 -12.02 6.49 27.89
C LYS A 128 -12.40 5.50 26.79
N SER A 129 -13.05 5.94 25.70
CA SER A 129 -13.47 5.06 24.60
C SER A 129 -12.29 4.36 23.90
N LEU A 130 -11.17 5.06 23.72
CA LEU A 130 -9.95 4.46 23.15
C LEU A 130 -9.31 3.48 24.13
N ARG A 131 -9.17 3.86 25.41
CA ARG A 131 -8.61 2.97 26.44
C ARG A 131 -9.43 1.68 26.57
N ASP A 132 -10.75 1.79 26.62
CA ASP A 132 -11.64 0.64 26.76
C ASP A 132 -11.58 -0.28 25.53
N TRP A 133 -11.52 0.30 24.32
CA TRP A 133 -11.36 -0.48 23.10
C TRP A 133 -10.00 -1.21 23.05
N VAL A 134 -8.89 -0.55 23.40
CA VAL A 134 -7.57 -1.20 23.49
C VAL A 134 -7.59 -2.35 24.50
N ALA A 135 -8.26 -2.18 25.66
CA ALA A 135 -8.38 -3.23 26.66
C ALA A 135 -9.22 -4.42 26.16
N GLN A 136 -10.33 -4.17 25.46
CA GLN A 136 -11.15 -5.21 24.83
C GLN A 136 -10.36 -5.99 23.78
N VAL A 137 -9.61 -5.30 22.93
CA VAL A 137 -8.77 -5.94 21.92
C VAL A 137 -7.68 -6.78 22.57
N ALA A 138 -6.97 -6.25 23.59
CA ALA A 138 -5.96 -7.02 24.31
C ALA A 138 -6.53 -8.28 24.97
N GLN A 139 -7.76 -8.20 25.53
CA GLN A 139 -8.44 -9.36 26.08
C GLN A 139 -8.75 -10.40 25.00
N LEU A 140 -9.25 -9.97 23.84
CA LEU A 140 -9.57 -10.84 22.72
C LEU A 140 -8.32 -11.50 22.14
N THR A 141 -7.26 -10.73 21.88
CA THR A 141 -6.07 -11.18 21.15
C THR A 141 -4.99 -11.80 22.02
N SER A 142 -5.03 -11.56 23.34
CA SER A 142 -4.08 -12.10 24.34
C SER A 142 -2.60 -11.83 24.02
N PRO A 143 -2.17 -10.57 23.81
CA PRO A 143 -0.77 -10.25 23.54
C PRO A 143 0.10 -10.35 24.80
N ASP A 144 1.40 -10.57 24.62
CA ASP A 144 2.35 -10.62 25.73
C ASP A 144 2.63 -9.22 26.30
N ARG A 145 2.58 -8.20 25.44
CA ARG A 145 2.90 -6.81 25.75
C ARG A 145 2.05 -5.87 24.90
N ILE A 146 1.78 -4.69 25.43
CA ILE A 146 1.14 -3.59 24.70
C ILE A 146 2.15 -2.45 24.54
N HIS A 147 2.38 -2.01 23.31
CA HIS A 147 3.28 -0.92 22.98
C HIS A 147 2.51 0.22 22.31
N TRP A 148 2.50 1.41 22.92
CA TRP A 148 1.89 2.59 22.31
C TRP A 148 2.92 3.33 21.48
N CYS A 149 2.67 3.41 20.18
CA CYS A 149 3.57 4.06 19.24
C CYS A 149 3.54 5.58 19.44
N ASP A 150 4.70 6.14 19.76
CA ASP A 150 4.86 7.57 20.01
C ASP A 150 5.22 8.39 18.77
N GLY A 151 5.61 7.71 17.69
CA GLY A 151 5.89 8.29 16.38
C GLY A 151 7.21 9.04 16.29
N THR A 152 8.15 8.78 17.21
CA THR A 152 9.47 9.43 17.19
C THR A 152 10.48 8.65 16.33
N ASP A 153 11.47 9.35 15.79
CA ASP A 153 12.58 8.73 15.06
C ASP A 153 13.34 7.71 15.92
N GLN A 154 13.40 7.93 17.24
CA GLN A 154 14.03 7.00 18.18
C GLN A 154 13.25 5.68 18.25
N GLU A 155 11.92 5.76 18.36
CA GLU A 155 11.06 4.58 18.31
C GLU A 155 11.18 3.86 16.96
N TYR A 156 11.14 4.61 15.86
CA TYR A 156 11.28 4.06 14.52
C TYR A 156 12.60 3.29 14.35
N ARG A 157 13.75 3.89 14.72
CA ARG A 157 15.05 3.21 14.68
C ARG A 157 15.09 1.96 15.56
N LYS A 158 14.55 2.03 16.79
CA LYS A 158 14.48 0.87 17.69
C LYS A 158 13.70 -0.29 17.07
N LEU A 159 12.57 -0.01 16.41
CA LEU A 159 11.78 -1.04 15.73
C LEU A 159 12.52 -1.63 14.52
N LEU A 160 13.29 -0.82 13.79
CA LEU A 160 14.16 -1.32 12.71
C LEU A 160 15.23 -2.27 13.27
N ASP A 161 15.92 -1.89 14.33
CA ASP A 161 16.94 -2.72 15.00
C ASP A 161 16.34 -4.05 15.48
N GLU A 162 15.18 -4.02 16.15
CA GLU A 162 14.46 -5.21 16.60
C GLU A 162 14.09 -6.14 15.44
N MET A 163 13.68 -5.58 14.29
CA MET A 163 13.34 -6.37 13.11
C MET A 163 14.56 -6.93 12.39
N LEU A 164 15.71 -6.23 12.42
CA LEU A 164 16.98 -6.74 11.90
C LEU A 164 17.46 -7.91 12.74
N ASP A 165 17.44 -7.78 14.07
CA ASP A 165 17.82 -8.84 15.01
C ASP A 165 16.91 -10.08 14.86
N ALA A 166 15.62 -9.86 14.60
CA ALA A 166 14.65 -10.93 14.35
C ALA A 166 14.71 -11.51 12.92
N GLY A 167 15.49 -10.93 12.01
CA GLY A 167 15.57 -11.33 10.59
C GLY A 167 14.33 -10.99 9.76
N ALA A 168 13.40 -10.18 10.28
CA ALA A 168 12.24 -9.68 9.54
C ALA A 168 12.64 -8.61 8.52
N LEU A 169 13.72 -7.88 8.78
CA LEU A 169 14.38 -7.00 7.81
C LEU A 169 15.79 -7.50 7.52
N VAL A 170 16.27 -7.18 6.32
CA VAL A 170 17.65 -7.34 5.90
C VAL A 170 18.22 -5.96 5.62
N GLU A 171 19.36 -5.64 6.24
CA GLU A 171 20.08 -4.41 5.94
C GLU A 171 20.60 -4.45 4.51
N LEU A 172 20.35 -3.38 3.74
CA LEU A 172 20.93 -3.22 2.39
C LEU A 172 22.31 -2.55 2.50
N ASN A 173 23.03 -2.45 1.38
CA ASN A 173 24.32 -1.78 1.35
C ASN A 173 24.23 -0.31 1.79
N GLN A 174 24.70 -0.01 3.00
CA GLN A 174 24.61 1.32 3.59
C GLN A 174 25.52 2.37 2.91
N SER A 175 26.51 1.94 2.12
CA SER A 175 27.38 2.88 1.38
C SER A 175 26.68 3.46 0.14
N THR A 176 25.80 2.69 -0.49
CA THR A 176 25.09 3.04 -1.73
C THR A 176 23.61 3.36 -1.50
N TYR A 177 22.98 2.74 -0.50
CA TYR A 177 21.58 2.93 -0.10
C TYR A 177 21.48 3.14 1.42
N PRO A 178 21.97 4.27 1.95
CA PRO A 178 21.97 4.53 3.38
C PRO A 178 20.55 4.57 3.96
N GLY A 179 20.34 3.96 5.11
CA GLY A 179 19.04 3.86 5.78
C GLY A 179 18.03 2.97 5.07
N CYS A 180 18.45 2.19 4.05
CA CYS A 180 17.54 1.31 3.33
C CYS A 180 17.57 -0.14 3.88
N TYR A 181 16.39 -0.76 3.85
CA TYR A 181 16.16 -2.11 4.34
C TYR A 181 15.31 -2.91 3.36
N LEU A 182 15.44 -4.24 3.40
CA LEU A 182 14.65 -5.17 2.61
C LEU A 182 13.79 -6.05 3.51
N HIS A 183 12.47 -6.03 3.27
CA HIS A 183 11.54 -7.02 3.77
C HIS A 183 11.20 -8.04 2.67
N ARG A 184 11.22 -9.34 2.99
CA ARG A 184 10.73 -10.41 2.11
C ARG A 184 9.48 -11.00 2.74
N SER A 185 8.33 -10.81 2.10
CA SER A 185 7.06 -11.35 2.58
C SER A 185 6.93 -12.84 2.30
N HIS A 186 5.96 -13.49 2.95
CA HIS A 186 5.60 -14.86 2.62
C HIS A 186 5.16 -14.94 1.14
N PRO A 187 5.55 -15.98 0.37
CA PRO A 187 5.22 -16.06 -1.06
C PRO A 187 3.73 -16.07 -1.39
N GLU A 188 2.88 -16.45 -0.44
CA GLU A 188 1.42 -16.44 -0.57
C GLU A 188 0.78 -15.13 -0.10
N ASP A 189 1.58 -14.17 0.38
CA ASP A 189 1.16 -12.85 0.85
C ASP A 189 1.96 -11.74 0.16
N VAL A 190 1.69 -11.55 -1.13
CA VAL A 190 2.46 -10.67 -2.03
C VAL A 190 1.61 -9.62 -2.74
N ALA A 191 0.29 -9.62 -2.52
CA ALA A 191 -0.67 -8.73 -3.17
C ALA A 191 -1.95 -8.57 -2.36
N ARG A 192 -2.79 -7.61 -2.77
CA ARG A 192 -4.15 -7.48 -2.23
C ARG A 192 -4.99 -8.67 -2.67
N VAL A 193 -5.86 -9.14 -1.77
CA VAL A 193 -6.78 -10.26 -2.02
C VAL A 193 -8.21 -9.75 -2.18
N GLU A 194 -8.55 -9.31 -3.38
CA GLU A 194 -9.83 -8.60 -3.64
C GLU A 194 -11.05 -9.47 -3.31
N HIS A 195 -11.02 -10.77 -3.62
CA HIS A 195 -12.08 -11.73 -3.31
C HIS A 195 -12.27 -11.98 -1.79
N LEU A 196 -11.33 -11.55 -0.95
CA LEU A 196 -11.37 -11.65 0.51
C LEU A 196 -11.52 -10.27 1.18
N THR A 197 -11.79 -9.24 0.39
CA THR A 197 -12.04 -7.88 0.85
C THR A 197 -13.54 -7.60 0.84
N PHE A 198 -14.11 -7.26 2.00
CA PHE A 198 -15.56 -7.12 2.18
C PHE A 198 -15.95 -5.72 2.67
N VAL A 199 -17.14 -5.28 2.25
CA VAL A 199 -17.86 -4.13 2.79
C VAL A 199 -19.08 -4.66 3.53
N CYS A 200 -19.12 -4.46 4.84
CA CYS A 200 -20.10 -5.03 5.75
C CYS A 200 -21.02 -3.91 6.26
N THR A 201 -21.97 -3.50 5.42
CA THR A 201 -23.07 -2.59 5.76
C THR A 201 -24.29 -3.37 6.25
N GLN A 202 -25.15 -2.78 7.07
CA GLN A 202 -26.41 -3.41 7.51
C GLN A 202 -27.29 -3.81 6.31
N ASP A 203 -27.48 -2.89 5.37
CA ASP A 203 -28.15 -3.17 4.09
C ASP A 203 -27.13 -3.62 3.04
N ALA A 204 -27.36 -4.78 2.42
CA ALA A 204 -26.52 -5.30 1.35
C ALA A 204 -26.52 -4.40 0.10
N ALA A 205 -27.63 -3.70 -0.16
CA ALA A 205 -27.73 -2.79 -1.31
C ALA A 205 -26.77 -1.60 -1.18
N GLU A 206 -26.47 -1.15 0.05
CA GLU A 206 -25.56 -0.03 0.33
C GLU A 206 -24.09 -0.35 0.01
N ALA A 207 -23.69 -1.63 0.04
CA ALA A 207 -22.38 -2.03 -0.46
C ALA A 207 -22.30 -1.93 -1.99
N GLY A 208 -23.43 -2.12 -2.69
CA GLY A 208 -23.52 -2.00 -4.13
C GLY A 208 -22.84 -3.13 -4.92
N PRO A 209 -22.97 -3.12 -6.26
CA PRO A 209 -22.58 -4.26 -7.11
C PRO A 209 -21.07 -4.43 -7.30
N ASN A 210 -20.27 -3.42 -6.91
CA ASN A 210 -18.82 -3.42 -7.08
C ASN A 210 -18.05 -3.95 -5.85
N ASN A 211 -18.76 -4.32 -4.78
CA ASN A 211 -18.16 -4.77 -3.53
C ASN A 211 -18.61 -6.19 -3.17
N ASN A 212 -17.72 -6.96 -2.56
CA ASN A 212 -18.14 -8.18 -1.87
C ASN A 212 -18.82 -7.77 -0.58
N TRP A 213 -20.06 -8.22 -0.38
CA TRP A 213 -20.81 -7.96 0.84
C TRP A 213 -20.82 -9.18 1.77
N LYS A 214 -20.85 -8.92 3.07
CA LYS A 214 -21.14 -9.91 4.11
C LYS A 214 -21.94 -9.21 5.20
N SER A 215 -22.90 -9.92 5.81
CA SER A 215 -23.65 -9.32 6.91
C SER A 215 -22.70 -8.94 8.06
N PRO A 216 -22.91 -7.78 8.72
CA PRO A 216 -22.03 -7.34 9.81
C PRO A 216 -21.91 -8.37 10.94
N ASP A 217 -23.00 -9.05 11.29
CA ASP A 217 -23.02 -10.03 12.37
C ASP A 217 -22.21 -11.30 12.03
N GLU A 218 -22.35 -11.83 10.82
CA GLU A 218 -21.54 -12.98 10.37
C GLU A 218 -20.07 -12.60 10.25
N ALA A 219 -19.79 -11.40 9.72
CA ALA A 219 -18.45 -10.87 9.59
C ALA A 219 -17.77 -10.72 10.96
N LYS A 220 -18.45 -10.13 11.96
CA LYS A 220 -17.90 -9.98 13.31
C LYS A 220 -17.64 -11.31 13.99
N LYS A 221 -18.59 -12.26 13.93
CA LYS A 221 -18.39 -13.61 14.49
C LYS A 221 -17.18 -14.30 13.88
N LEU A 222 -17.02 -14.20 12.56
CA LEU A 222 -15.85 -14.74 11.87
C LEU A 222 -14.56 -14.06 12.33
N MET A 223 -14.52 -12.72 12.35
CA MET A 223 -13.32 -11.98 12.77
C MET A 223 -12.98 -12.20 14.25
N GLU A 224 -13.97 -12.30 15.14
CA GLU A 224 -13.76 -12.66 16.56
C GLU A 224 -13.08 -14.03 16.69
N SER A 225 -13.51 -15.01 15.89
CA SER A 225 -12.87 -16.34 15.88
C SER A 225 -11.43 -16.30 15.36
N CYS A 226 -11.13 -15.43 14.40
CA CYS A 226 -9.77 -15.20 13.92
C CYS A 226 -8.89 -14.53 14.98
N PHE A 227 -9.42 -13.50 15.65
CA PHE A 227 -8.64 -12.71 16.60
C PHE A 227 -8.44 -13.36 17.96
N ALA A 228 -9.28 -14.33 18.34
CA ALA A 228 -9.20 -15.00 19.64
C ALA A 228 -7.79 -15.60 19.89
N GLY A 229 -7.04 -14.98 20.78
CA GLY A 229 -5.68 -15.41 21.16
C GLY A 229 -4.61 -15.27 20.06
N CYS A 230 -4.88 -14.60 18.95
CA CYS A 230 -3.98 -14.55 17.79
C CYS A 230 -2.64 -13.84 18.06
N MET A 231 -2.56 -13.00 19.09
CA MET A 231 -1.35 -12.22 19.42
C MET A 231 -0.52 -12.84 20.56
N ARG A 232 -0.83 -14.06 21.01
CA ARG A 232 -0.01 -14.76 22.03
C ARG A 232 1.45 -14.84 21.57
N GLY A 233 2.38 -14.51 22.46
CA GLY A 233 3.81 -14.48 22.12
C GLY A 233 4.25 -13.23 21.35
N ARG A 234 3.34 -12.28 21.06
CA ARG A 234 3.61 -11.09 20.25
C ARG A 234 3.31 -9.81 21.02
N THR A 235 3.95 -8.72 20.59
CA THR A 235 3.62 -7.36 21.04
C THR A 235 2.41 -6.85 20.27
N MET A 236 1.41 -6.32 20.97
CA MET A 236 0.33 -5.54 20.38
C MET A 236 0.73 -4.06 20.32
N TYR A 237 0.97 -3.56 19.12
CA TYR A 237 1.24 -2.15 18.87
C TYR A 237 -0.06 -1.37 18.72
N VAL A 238 -0.13 -0.21 19.35
CA VAL A 238 -1.23 0.75 19.21
C VAL A 238 -0.68 1.97 18.47
N ILE A 239 -1.20 2.22 17.27
CA ILE A 239 -0.72 3.21 16.30
C ILE A 239 -1.78 4.31 16.13
N PRO A 240 -1.74 5.41 16.92
CA PRO A 240 -2.53 6.60 16.61
C PRO A 240 -1.97 7.27 15.35
N TYR A 241 -2.83 7.61 14.39
CA TYR A 241 -2.40 8.29 13.17
C TYR A 241 -3.42 9.33 12.68
N CYS A 242 -2.94 10.26 11.87
CA CYS A 242 -3.73 11.27 11.18
C CYS A 242 -3.53 11.14 9.67
N MET A 243 -4.66 11.10 8.95
CA MET A 243 -4.76 11.12 7.50
C MET A 243 -4.98 12.57 7.07
N GLY A 244 -3.98 13.15 6.42
CA GLY A 244 -3.90 14.57 6.05
C GLY A 244 -3.02 15.38 7.01
N PRO A 245 -2.76 16.66 6.68
CA PRO A 245 -1.96 17.55 7.53
C PRO A 245 -2.54 17.66 8.93
N ILE A 246 -1.68 17.65 9.95
CA ILE A 246 -2.10 17.42 11.36
C ILE A 246 -3.09 18.45 11.88
N ASP A 247 -3.04 19.68 11.37
CA ASP A 247 -3.89 20.81 11.75
C ASP A 247 -5.03 21.05 10.74
N SER A 248 -5.13 20.24 9.68
CA SER A 248 -6.16 20.40 8.65
C SER A 248 -7.56 20.10 9.21
N PRO A 249 -8.59 20.95 8.97
CA PRO A 249 -9.97 20.60 9.31
C PRO A 249 -10.51 19.43 8.45
N TYR A 250 -9.89 19.15 7.31
CA TYR A 250 -10.28 18.08 6.40
C TYR A 250 -9.63 16.73 6.74
N ALA A 251 -8.59 16.73 7.58
CA ALA A 251 -7.98 15.50 8.06
C ALA A 251 -8.93 14.64 8.91
N ARG A 252 -8.66 13.33 8.94
CA ARG A 252 -9.35 12.35 9.78
C ARG A 252 -8.32 11.53 10.56
N CYS A 253 -8.66 11.12 11.76
CA CYS A 253 -7.78 10.32 12.60
C CYS A 253 -8.24 8.87 12.70
N GLY A 254 -7.27 7.98 12.92
CA GLY A 254 -7.52 6.58 13.21
C GLY A 254 -6.56 6.06 14.26
N VAL A 255 -6.90 4.91 14.81
CA VAL A 255 -5.98 4.09 15.61
C VAL A 255 -5.95 2.71 15.00
N GLU A 256 -4.77 2.28 14.59
CA GLU A 256 -4.53 0.91 14.14
C GLU A 256 -3.88 0.10 15.27
N ILE A 257 -4.44 -1.06 15.57
CA ILE A 257 -3.84 -2.05 16.46
C ILE A 257 -3.28 -3.19 15.59
N THR A 258 -2.00 -3.53 15.78
CA THR A 258 -1.33 -4.58 15.01
C THR A 258 -0.33 -5.38 15.85
N ASP A 259 -0.04 -6.61 15.46
CA ASP A 259 1.06 -7.41 15.98
C ASP A 259 2.35 -7.37 15.13
N SER A 260 2.42 -6.49 14.14
CA SER A 260 3.52 -6.41 13.19
C SER A 260 4.32 -5.10 13.31
N ALA A 261 5.57 -5.20 13.76
CA ALA A 261 6.50 -4.07 13.77
C ALA A 261 6.77 -3.51 12.36
N TYR A 262 6.74 -4.36 11.33
CA TYR A 262 6.86 -3.93 9.93
C TYR A 262 5.71 -3.00 9.53
N VAL A 263 4.48 -3.30 9.98
CA VAL A 263 3.33 -2.43 9.76
C VAL A 263 3.52 -1.09 10.45
N VAL A 264 3.98 -1.08 11.71
CA VAL A 264 4.29 0.16 12.44
C VAL A 264 5.30 1.02 11.69
N ALA A 265 6.40 0.42 11.22
CA ALA A 265 7.45 1.12 10.49
C ALA A 265 6.94 1.73 9.17
N ASN A 266 6.11 0.99 8.42
CA ASN A 266 5.50 1.51 7.20
C ASN A 266 4.46 2.60 7.49
N MET A 267 3.64 2.45 8.53
CA MET A 267 2.67 3.47 8.95
C MET A 267 3.35 4.76 9.43
N TYR A 268 4.52 4.65 10.04
CA TYR A 268 5.36 5.80 10.39
C TYR A 268 5.78 6.61 9.14
N LEU A 269 6.11 5.94 8.04
CA LEU A 269 6.45 6.60 6.78
C LEU A 269 5.22 7.10 6.01
N MET A 270 4.12 6.35 6.06
CA MET A 270 2.93 6.57 5.23
C MET A 270 1.90 7.52 5.84
N THR A 271 1.95 7.80 7.14
CA THR A 271 0.95 8.60 7.85
C THR A 271 1.62 9.55 8.85
N ARG A 272 0.83 10.47 9.43
CA ARG A 272 1.27 11.30 10.56
C ARG A 272 0.94 10.58 11.86
N ILE A 273 1.87 9.76 12.33
CA ILE A 273 1.73 8.85 13.49
C ILE A 273 2.04 9.53 14.84
N GLY A 274 1.52 8.97 15.93
CA GLY A 274 2.07 9.11 17.28
C GLY A 274 1.41 10.17 18.13
N LYS A 275 2.20 10.83 18.99
CA LYS A 275 1.71 11.80 19.99
C LYS A 275 0.83 12.91 19.39
N PRO A 276 1.16 13.55 18.25
CA PRO A 276 0.30 14.59 17.68
C PRO A 276 -1.08 14.07 17.26
N ALA A 277 -1.12 12.90 16.61
CA ALA A 277 -2.37 12.25 16.22
C ALA A 277 -3.20 11.86 17.44
N LEU A 278 -2.59 11.28 18.47
CA LEU A 278 -3.28 10.96 19.72
C LEU A 278 -3.89 12.21 20.37
N LYS A 279 -3.14 13.32 20.44
CA LYS A 279 -3.64 14.58 20.99
C LYS A 279 -4.89 15.06 20.24
N ARG A 280 -4.91 14.91 18.91
CA ARG A 280 -6.08 15.25 18.09
C ARG A 280 -7.25 14.30 18.34
N ILE A 281 -7.01 13.00 18.42
CA ILE A 281 -8.03 11.99 18.76
C ILE A 281 -8.67 12.29 20.13
N GLU A 282 -7.87 12.66 21.14
CA GLU A 282 -8.38 13.00 22.46
C GLU A 282 -9.24 14.28 22.46
N LYS A 283 -8.87 15.26 21.61
CA LYS A 283 -9.61 16.51 21.44
C LYS A 283 -10.95 16.26 20.73
N ASP A 284 -10.91 15.57 19.59
CA ASP A 284 -12.05 15.40 18.69
C ASP A 284 -12.96 14.23 19.14
N LYS A 285 -12.45 13.34 20.00
CA LYS A 285 -13.14 12.18 20.60
C LYS A 285 -13.70 11.18 19.57
N THR A 286 -13.25 11.26 18.32
CA THR A 286 -13.62 10.37 17.22
C THR A 286 -12.36 9.87 16.51
N PHE A 287 -12.41 8.62 16.04
CA PHE A 287 -11.33 7.98 15.31
C PHE A 287 -11.84 6.72 14.61
N VAL A 288 -11.25 6.40 13.45
CA VAL A 288 -11.43 5.10 12.79
C VAL A 288 -10.70 4.02 13.58
N LYS A 289 -11.37 2.90 13.87
CA LYS A 289 -10.82 1.74 14.56
C LYS A 289 -10.25 0.74 13.54
N GLY A 290 -8.94 0.55 13.52
CA GLY A 290 -8.30 -0.51 12.74
C GLY A 290 -7.80 -1.61 13.65
N LEU A 291 -8.22 -2.86 13.43
CA LEU A 291 -7.67 -4.04 14.09
C LEU A 291 -7.02 -4.94 13.04
N HIS A 292 -5.74 -5.23 13.21
CA HIS A 292 -4.94 -6.03 12.31
C HIS A 292 -4.17 -7.12 13.09
N SER A 293 -4.09 -8.32 12.53
CA SER A 293 -3.12 -9.34 12.95
C SER A 293 -2.62 -10.10 11.72
N THR A 294 -1.32 -10.40 11.71
CA THR A 294 -0.74 -11.32 10.71
C THR A 294 -1.31 -12.73 10.82
N GLY A 295 -1.86 -13.12 11.97
CA GLY A 295 -2.39 -14.44 12.24
C GLY A 295 -1.34 -15.52 11.98
N GLU A 296 -1.76 -16.61 11.37
CA GLU A 296 -0.87 -17.69 10.92
C GLU A 296 -0.39 -17.51 9.47
N LEU A 297 -0.76 -16.40 8.81
CA LEU A 297 -0.57 -16.16 7.37
C LEU A 297 -1.20 -17.22 6.45
N ASP A 298 -2.14 -18.00 6.98
CA ASP A 298 -2.91 -19.00 6.24
C ASP A 298 -3.76 -18.30 5.15
N PRO A 299 -3.54 -18.61 3.86
CA PRO A 299 -4.27 -18.00 2.75
C PRO A 299 -5.79 -18.28 2.80
N ASP A 300 -6.22 -19.37 3.42
CA ASP A 300 -7.64 -19.72 3.57
C ASP A 300 -8.30 -18.98 4.74
N ARG A 301 -7.49 -18.35 5.61
CA ARG A 301 -7.94 -17.53 6.73
C ARG A 301 -7.45 -16.10 6.58
N ARG A 302 -7.65 -15.51 5.40
CA ARG A 302 -7.32 -14.10 5.13
C ARG A 302 -8.58 -13.28 4.89
N TYR A 303 -8.72 -12.17 5.61
CA TYR A 303 -9.93 -11.34 5.53
C TYR A 303 -9.59 -9.86 5.72
N ILE A 304 -10.17 -9.00 4.90
CA ILE A 304 -10.08 -7.54 5.05
C ILE A 304 -11.50 -6.98 5.03
N MET A 305 -12.05 -6.69 6.20
CA MET A 305 -13.44 -6.31 6.39
C MET A 305 -13.58 -4.85 6.81
N HIS A 306 -14.51 -4.15 6.19
CA HIS A 306 -14.81 -2.75 6.47
C HIS A 306 -16.24 -2.67 7.00
N PHE A 307 -16.44 -1.96 8.10
CA PHE A 307 -17.73 -1.69 8.72
C PHE A 307 -17.94 -0.17 8.70
N PRO A 308 -18.44 0.39 7.58
CA PRO A 308 -18.43 1.84 7.37
C PRO A 308 -19.26 2.62 8.39
N GLU A 309 -20.42 2.08 8.76
CA GLU A 309 -21.33 2.66 9.76
C GLU A 309 -20.71 2.74 11.16
N GLU A 310 -19.73 1.88 11.45
CA GLU A 310 -19.03 1.80 12.74
C GLU A 310 -17.63 2.40 12.70
N LEU A 311 -17.21 2.96 11.55
CA LEU A 311 -15.85 3.44 11.29
C LEU A 311 -14.79 2.41 11.72
N THR A 312 -15.03 1.13 11.41
CA THR A 312 -14.18 0.02 11.85
C THR A 312 -13.62 -0.75 10.66
N ILE A 313 -12.36 -1.13 10.74
CA ILE A 313 -11.63 -1.95 9.78
C ILE A 313 -11.04 -3.13 10.56
N MET A 314 -11.26 -4.35 10.06
CA MET A 314 -10.67 -5.56 10.63
C MET A 314 -9.90 -6.30 9.54
N SER A 315 -8.63 -6.60 9.80
CA SER A 315 -7.75 -7.31 8.87
C SER A 315 -7.06 -8.48 9.57
N TYR A 316 -7.03 -9.64 8.92
CA TYR A 316 -6.42 -10.84 9.46
C TYR A 316 -5.73 -11.66 8.37
N GLY A 317 -4.61 -12.29 8.70
CA GLY A 317 -3.94 -13.29 7.85
C GLY A 317 -3.04 -12.71 6.74
N SER A 318 -2.69 -11.43 6.79
CA SER A 318 -1.81 -10.78 5.80
C SER A 318 -1.01 -9.64 6.44
N GLY A 319 0.31 -9.63 6.25
CA GLY A 319 1.18 -8.50 6.62
C GLY A 319 1.47 -7.56 5.45
N TYR A 320 0.89 -7.79 4.27
CA TYR A 320 1.31 -7.15 3.03
C TYR A 320 0.49 -5.91 2.65
N GLY A 321 1.19 -4.78 2.51
CA GLY A 321 0.71 -3.58 1.82
C GLY A 321 -0.69 -3.14 2.24
N GLY A 322 -1.59 -2.94 1.28
CA GLY A 322 -2.94 -2.42 1.55
C GLY A 322 -3.88 -3.36 2.34
N ASN A 323 -3.47 -4.60 2.63
CA ASN A 323 -4.21 -5.48 3.53
C ASN A 323 -3.87 -5.16 5.00
N ALA A 324 -2.64 -4.72 5.26
CA ALA A 324 -2.11 -4.53 6.60
C ALA A 324 -1.94 -3.05 6.98
N LEU A 325 -1.55 -2.18 6.03
CA LEU A 325 -1.41 -0.74 6.24
C LEU A 325 -2.80 -0.08 6.16
N LEU A 326 -3.56 -0.12 7.25
CA LEU A 326 -4.99 0.21 7.23
C LEU A 326 -5.26 1.68 6.96
N GLY A 327 -4.31 2.56 7.25
CA GLY A 327 -4.36 3.98 6.84
C GLY A 327 -4.44 4.18 5.33
N LYS A 328 -3.90 3.24 4.53
CA LYS A 328 -3.85 3.33 3.06
C LYS A 328 -5.24 3.14 2.43
N LYS A 329 -5.51 2.01 1.76
CA LYS A 329 -6.75 1.88 0.96
C LYS A 329 -7.99 1.71 1.84
N CYS A 330 -7.84 1.05 3.00
CA CYS A 330 -8.97 0.75 3.88
C CYS A 330 -9.56 2.03 4.49
N HIS A 331 -8.73 2.87 5.11
CA HIS A 331 -9.18 4.18 5.61
C HIS A 331 -9.29 5.20 4.48
N ALA A 332 -8.20 5.49 3.75
CA ALA A 332 -8.13 6.64 2.83
C ALA A 332 -9.13 6.62 1.67
N LEU A 333 -9.66 5.44 1.29
CA LEU A 333 -10.69 5.33 0.26
C LEU A 333 -11.98 4.66 0.77
N ARG A 334 -11.91 3.47 1.36
CA ARG A 334 -13.16 2.71 1.61
C ARG A 334 -14.00 3.29 2.74
N ILE A 335 -13.41 3.50 3.92
CA ILE A 335 -14.10 4.19 5.01
C ILE A 335 -14.31 5.67 4.66
N ALA A 336 -13.29 6.32 4.09
CA ALA A 336 -13.35 7.72 3.73
C ALA A 336 -14.44 8.04 2.70
N SER A 337 -14.67 7.21 1.67
CA SER A 337 -15.73 7.44 0.69
C SER A 337 -17.13 7.33 1.28
N TYR A 338 -17.32 6.45 2.27
CA TYR A 338 -18.56 6.40 3.04
C TYR A 338 -18.77 7.67 3.86
N GLN A 339 -17.73 8.11 4.59
CA GLN A 339 -17.75 9.38 5.32
C GLN A 339 -18.04 10.56 4.38
N ALA A 340 -17.35 10.62 3.25
CA ALA A 340 -17.47 11.63 2.21
C ALA A 340 -18.90 11.73 1.68
N ARG A 341 -19.55 10.59 1.39
CA ARG A 341 -20.97 10.55 1.03
C ARG A 341 -21.88 11.11 2.12
N THR A 342 -21.63 10.75 3.38
CA THR A 342 -22.47 11.20 4.51
C THR A 342 -22.25 12.66 4.91
N GLU A 343 -21.06 13.19 4.68
CA GLU A 343 -20.61 14.50 5.17
C GLU A 343 -20.52 15.56 4.05
N GLY A 344 -20.71 15.17 2.78
CA GLY A 344 -20.76 16.10 1.64
C GLY A 344 -19.39 16.51 1.07
N TRP A 345 -18.45 15.57 0.97
CA TRP A 345 -17.13 15.77 0.35
C TRP A 345 -16.75 14.57 -0.52
N LEU A 346 -15.52 14.51 -1.05
CA LEU A 346 -15.06 13.44 -1.96
C LEU A 346 -13.75 12.80 -1.50
N ALA A 347 -13.70 11.47 -1.45
CA ALA A 347 -12.49 10.70 -1.16
C ALA A 347 -12.10 9.88 -2.40
N GLU A 348 -11.13 10.38 -3.18
CA GLU A 348 -10.91 9.92 -4.54
C GLU A 348 -9.53 9.29 -4.75
N HIS A 349 -9.48 8.35 -5.69
CA HIS A 349 -8.24 7.69 -6.12
C HIS A 349 -7.50 8.54 -7.17
N MET A 350 -7.05 9.72 -6.76
CA MET A 350 -6.42 10.72 -7.61
C MET A 350 -5.03 11.12 -7.12
N LEU A 351 -4.11 11.37 -8.06
CA LEU A 351 -2.93 12.19 -7.78
C LEU A 351 -3.35 13.65 -7.61
N ILE A 352 -2.49 14.46 -6.96
CA ILE A 352 -2.61 15.92 -6.89
C ILE A 352 -1.29 16.54 -7.34
N VAL A 353 -1.32 17.34 -8.40
CA VAL A 353 -0.14 17.99 -8.97
C VAL A 353 -0.37 19.48 -9.16
N GLY A 354 0.63 20.29 -8.82
CA GLY A 354 0.69 21.71 -9.16
C GLY A 354 1.50 21.90 -10.43
N VAL A 355 0.96 22.70 -11.35
CA VAL A 355 1.56 23.00 -12.65
C VAL A 355 1.61 24.52 -12.82
N GLN A 356 2.80 25.05 -13.10
CA GLN A 356 3.00 26.45 -13.44
C GLN A 356 3.37 26.59 -14.92
N ASN A 357 2.65 27.44 -15.64
CA ASN A 357 2.95 27.78 -17.02
C ASN A 357 4.13 28.80 -17.10
N PRO A 358 4.72 29.05 -18.28
CA PRO A 358 5.81 30.02 -18.44
C PRO A 358 5.44 31.48 -18.13
N ALA A 359 4.16 31.83 -18.13
CA ALA A 359 3.68 33.16 -17.74
C ALA A 359 3.59 33.33 -16.21
N GLY A 360 3.68 32.23 -15.45
CA GLY A 360 3.66 32.22 -13.99
C GLY A 360 2.33 31.74 -13.39
N ASP A 361 1.30 31.49 -14.20
CA ASP A 361 0.00 31.03 -13.71
C ASP A 361 0.10 29.61 -13.15
N ILE A 362 -0.54 29.38 -12.00
CA ILE A 362 -0.50 28.11 -11.28
C ILE A 362 -1.87 27.45 -11.32
N HIS A 363 -1.90 26.19 -11.72
CA HIS A 363 -3.09 25.34 -11.68
C HIS A 363 -2.80 24.09 -10.85
N TYR A 364 -3.81 23.63 -10.12
CA TYR A 364 -3.77 22.36 -9.40
C TYR A 364 -4.72 21.38 -10.09
N LEU A 365 -4.21 20.19 -10.37
CA LEU A 365 -4.94 19.14 -11.07
C LEU A 365 -5.06 17.93 -10.15
N ALA A 366 -6.29 17.41 -10.04
CA ALA A 366 -6.56 16.10 -9.45
C ALA A 366 -6.89 15.12 -10.59
N CYS A 367 -6.13 14.03 -10.72
CA CYS A 367 -6.26 13.12 -11.85
C CYS A 367 -6.39 11.65 -11.41
N ALA A 368 -7.47 10.99 -11.83
CA ALA A 368 -7.70 9.57 -11.58
C ALA A 368 -7.19 8.72 -12.75
N PHE A 369 -6.39 7.71 -12.44
CA PHE A 369 -5.92 6.73 -13.41
C PHE A 369 -6.07 5.32 -12.80
N PRO A 370 -6.46 4.31 -13.61
CA PRO A 370 -6.34 2.92 -13.22
C PRO A 370 -4.87 2.52 -12.94
N SER A 371 -4.69 1.33 -12.36
CA SER A 371 -3.34 0.78 -12.15
C SER A 371 -2.60 0.65 -13.48
N ALA A 372 -1.27 0.74 -13.44
CA ALA A 372 -0.37 0.64 -14.60
C ALA A 372 -0.58 1.70 -15.71
N CYS A 373 -1.35 2.76 -15.47
CA CYS A 373 -1.60 3.83 -16.45
C CYS A 373 -0.73 5.09 -16.23
N GLY A 374 0.40 4.98 -15.54
CA GLY A 374 1.36 6.09 -15.38
C GLY A 374 1.00 7.16 -14.34
N LYS A 375 0.10 6.86 -13.39
CA LYS A 375 -0.34 7.81 -12.33
C LYS A 375 0.84 8.45 -11.58
N THR A 376 1.74 7.63 -11.04
CA THR A 376 2.93 8.11 -10.31
C THR A 376 3.91 8.86 -11.23
N ASN A 377 3.98 8.51 -12.51
CA ASN A 377 4.83 9.22 -13.48
C ASN A 377 4.30 10.63 -13.74
N LEU A 378 2.98 10.80 -13.88
CA LEU A 378 2.39 12.13 -14.04
C LEU A 378 2.51 12.95 -12.75
N ALA A 379 2.28 12.34 -11.59
CA ALA A 379 2.38 13.02 -10.30
C ALA A 379 3.79 13.58 -10.06
N MET A 380 4.82 12.88 -10.54
CA MET A 380 6.23 13.24 -10.36
C MET A 380 6.88 13.73 -11.65
N LEU A 381 6.09 14.27 -12.59
CA LEU A 381 6.56 14.66 -13.91
C LEU A 381 7.65 15.73 -13.81
N ILE A 382 8.77 15.47 -14.50
CA ILE A 382 9.77 16.49 -14.82
C ILE A 382 9.42 17.03 -16.21
N PRO A 383 9.13 18.34 -16.37
CA PRO A 383 8.83 18.91 -17.67
C PRO A 383 9.91 18.57 -18.70
N PRO A 384 9.56 18.03 -19.88
CA PRO A 384 10.54 17.69 -20.89
C PRO A 384 11.20 18.96 -21.45
N ALA A 385 12.40 18.82 -22.04
CA ALA A 385 13.15 19.95 -22.57
C ALA A 385 12.40 20.77 -23.65
N SER A 386 11.41 20.17 -24.32
CA SER A 386 10.52 20.85 -25.27
C SER A 386 9.54 21.83 -24.62
N HIS A 387 9.29 21.71 -23.31
CA HIS A 387 8.34 22.53 -22.55
C HIS A 387 9.08 23.47 -21.58
N LYS A 388 10.00 24.28 -22.12
CA LYS A 388 10.79 25.23 -21.32
C LYS A 388 9.88 26.22 -20.57
N GLY A 389 10.26 26.53 -19.33
CA GLY A 389 9.54 27.49 -18.47
C GLY A 389 8.38 26.88 -17.67
N TRP A 390 7.91 25.67 -18.03
CA TRP A 390 6.95 24.94 -17.21
C TRP A 390 7.61 24.41 -15.94
N LYS A 391 6.86 24.43 -14.83
CA LYS A 391 7.27 23.80 -13.57
C LYS A 391 6.15 22.89 -13.06
N VAL A 392 6.53 21.78 -12.48
CA VAL A 392 5.59 20.78 -11.94
C VAL A 392 6.09 20.34 -10.56
N TRP A 393 5.17 20.22 -9.61
CA TRP A 393 5.45 19.71 -8.27
C TRP A 393 4.29 18.86 -7.76
N THR A 394 4.60 17.87 -6.94
CA THR A 394 3.62 16.92 -6.42
C THR A 394 3.09 17.35 -5.05
N LEU A 395 1.81 17.08 -4.81
CA LEU A 395 1.21 17.08 -3.47
C LEU A 395 0.85 15.66 -3.01
N GLY A 396 0.62 14.75 -3.95
CA GLY A 396 0.35 13.34 -3.71
C GLY A 396 0.19 12.59 -5.02
N ASP A 397 0.44 11.27 -5.03
CA ASP A 397 0.34 10.46 -6.25
C ASP A 397 -0.79 9.42 -6.22
N ASP A 398 -1.46 9.22 -5.08
CA ASP A 398 -2.38 8.10 -4.90
C ASP A 398 -3.82 8.52 -4.54
N ILE A 399 -4.01 9.34 -3.51
CA ILE A 399 -5.31 9.71 -2.92
C ILE A 399 -5.48 11.24 -2.85
N ALA A 400 -6.71 11.70 -3.11
CA ALA A 400 -7.12 13.08 -2.88
C ALA A 400 -8.42 13.13 -2.07
N TRP A 401 -8.44 13.89 -0.97
CA TRP A 401 -9.66 14.25 -0.27
C TRP A 401 -10.04 15.68 -0.61
N MET A 402 -11.25 15.87 -1.14
CA MET A 402 -11.68 17.13 -1.73
C MET A 402 -12.94 17.67 -1.05
N HIS A 403 -12.86 18.93 -0.61
CA HIS A 403 -13.93 19.63 0.10
C HIS A 403 -14.24 20.97 -0.56
N LEU A 404 -15.48 21.42 -0.50
CA LEU A 404 -15.81 22.80 -0.84
C LEU A 404 -15.35 23.73 0.30
N ASP A 405 -14.65 24.81 -0.05
CA ASP A 405 -14.40 25.91 0.87
C ASP A 405 -15.61 26.87 0.98
N ALA A 406 -15.48 27.91 1.79
CA ALA A 406 -16.53 28.89 2.02
C ALA A 406 -16.95 29.66 0.74
N ASP A 407 -16.08 29.71 -0.28
CA ASP A 407 -16.31 30.37 -1.56
C ASP A 407 -16.82 29.37 -2.63
N GLY A 408 -17.07 28.11 -2.25
CA GLY A 408 -17.52 27.06 -3.15
C GLY A 408 -16.43 26.52 -4.07
N GLN A 409 -15.15 26.77 -3.77
CA GLN A 409 -14.03 26.19 -4.50
C GLN A 409 -13.65 24.83 -3.92
N LEU A 410 -13.39 23.86 -4.80
CA LEU A 410 -12.95 22.54 -4.39
C LEU A 410 -11.46 22.59 -3.97
N ARG A 411 -11.19 22.30 -2.69
CA ARG A 411 -9.85 22.21 -2.09
C ARG A 411 -9.49 20.75 -1.87
N ALA A 412 -8.28 20.36 -2.24
CA ALA A 412 -7.80 18.99 -2.12
C ALA A 412 -6.65 18.89 -1.12
N ILE A 413 -6.68 17.86 -0.27
CA ILE A 413 -5.54 17.44 0.55
C ILE A 413 -5.09 16.04 0.15
N ASN A 414 -3.80 15.75 0.31
CA ASN A 414 -3.29 14.39 0.27
C ASN A 414 -3.37 13.81 1.70
N PRO A 415 -4.17 12.76 1.95
CA PRO A 415 -4.25 12.16 3.27
C PRO A 415 -2.97 11.40 3.67
N GLU A 416 -2.15 10.96 2.73
CA GLU A 416 -0.92 10.20 2.98
C GLU A 416 0.29 11.11 3.28
N ALA A 417 1.33 10.56 3.91
CA ALA A 417 2.59 11.25 4.25
C ALA A 417 3.82 10.61 3.57
N GLY A 418 3.61 9.52 2.85
CA GLY A 418 4.65 8.71 2.19
C GLY A 418 4.14 8.10 0.91
N TYR A 419 5.05 7.44 0.19
CA TYR A 419 4.75 6.70 -1.01
C TYR A 419 4.90 5.21 -0.76
N PHE A 420 3.90 4.43 -1.18
CA PHE A 420 3.93 2.96 -1.21
C PHE A 420 3.75 2.48 -2.66
N GLY A 421 4.79 2.71 -3.46
CA GLY A 421 4.80 2.55 -4.92
C GLY A 421 5.24 1.16 -5.37
N VAL A 422 4.81 0.77 -6.58
CA VAL A 422 5.38 -0.41 -7.27
C VAL A 422 6.78 -0.04 -7.75
N VAL A 423 7.79 -0.86 -7.44
CA VAL A 423 9.18 -0.56 -7.80
C VAL A 423 9.61 -1.05 -9.19
N PRO A 424 9.20 -2.26 -9.69
CA PRO A 424 9.51 -2.66 -11.06
C PRO A 424 9.06 -1.61 -12.10
N GLY A 425 9.91 -1.34 -13.09
CA GLY A 425 9.70 -0.27 -14.09
C GLY A 425 10.18 1.13 -13.67
N THR A 426 10.51 1.36 -12.39
CA THR A 426 11.06 2.64 -11.92
C THR A 426 12.54 2.74 -12.31
N ASN A 427 12.90 3.72 -13.14
CA ASN A 427 14.28 3.97 -13.56
C ASN A 427 14.53 5.46 -13.88
N PRO A 428 15.78 5.88 -14.10
CA PRO A 428 16.10 7.29 -14.37
C PRO A 428 15.41 7.89 -15.60
N GLN A 429 15.02 7.05 -16.57
CA GLN A 429 14.39 7.47 -17.82
C GLN A 429 12.87 7.62 -17.68
N THR A 430 12.22 6.71 -16.95
CA THR A 430 10.76 6.68 -16.80
C THR A 430 10.26 7.58 -15.68
N ASN A 431 10.96 7.59 -14.55
CA ASN A 431 10.58 8.39 -13.38
C ASN A 431 11.80 8.70 -12.50
N ARG A 432 12.54 9.75 -12.88
CA ARG A 432 13.75 10.17 -12.18
C ARG A 432 13.51 10.59 -10.73
N ASN A 433 12.42 11.31 -10.47
CA ASN A 433 12.07 11.74 -9.12
C ASN A 433 11.83 10.53 -8.19
N ALA A 434 11.10 9.51 -8.66
CA ALA A 434 10.91 8.28 -7.89
C ALA A 434 12.22 7.51 -7.71
N TYR A 435 13.01 7.37 -8.77
CA TYR A 435 14.30 6.66 -8.73
C TYR A 435 15.30 7.30 -7.75
N ASP A 436 15.41 8.63 -7.74
CA ASP A 436 16.33 9.35 -6.87
C ASP A 436 15.84 9.34 -5.41
N MET A 437 14.53 9.44 -5.18
CA MET A 437 13.91 9.42 -3.85
C MET A 437 14.18 8.12 -3.08
N ILE A 438 14.04 6.97 -3.75
CA ILE A 438 14.13 5.64 -3.10
C ILE A 438 15.58 5.21 -2.78
N GLY A 439 16.57 6.05 -3.11
CA GLY A 439 17.98 5.76 -2.88
C GLY A 439 18.41 5.79 -1.41
N LYS A 440 17.57 6.27 -0.49
CA LYS A 440 17.89 6.33 0.94
C LYS A 440 16.63 6.28 1.82
N ASP A 441 16.82 5.91 3.10
CA ASP A 441 15.77 5.81 4.12
C ASP A 441 14.49 5.08 3.65
N THR A 442 14.66 4.04 2.82
CA THR A 442 13.56 3.35 2.12
C THR A 442 13.43 1.91 2.59
N ILE A 443 12.21 1.47 2.87
CA ILE A 443 11.90 0.06 3.07
C ILE A 443 11.48 -0.53 1.73
N PHE A 444 12.32 -1.40 1.15
CA PHE A 444 11.96 -2.19 -0.01
C PHE A 444 11.27 -3.48 0.42
N THR A 445 10.28 -3.91 -0.37
CA THR A 445 9.56 -5.17 -0.13
C THR A 445 9.56 -6.03 -1.38
N ASN A 446 10.09 -7.24 -1.27
CA ASN A 446 10.16 -8.25 -2.34
C ASN A 446 10.96 -7.82 -3.59
N VAL A 447 12.02 -7.04 -3.41
CA VAL A 447 13.02 -6.82 -4.48
C VAL A 447 14.08 -7.91 -4.47
N GLY A 448 14.77 -8.08 -5.60
CA GLY A 448 16.04 -8.81 -5.62
C GLY A 448 17.17 -7.95 -5.06
N VAL A 449 18.36 -8.53 -4.93
CA VAL A 449 19.58 -7.80 -4.57
C VAL A 449 20.76 -8.19 -5.46
N THR A 450 21.69 -7.25 -5.67
CA THR A 450 22.95 -7.49 -6.38
C THR A 450 23.95 -8.23 -5.49
N ALA A 451 25.12 -8.60 -6.05
CA ALA A 451 26.21 -9.22 -5.29
C ALA A 451 26.77 -8.28 -4.18
N ASN A 452 26.60 -6.97 -4.34
CA ASN A 452 26.99 -5.97 -3.34
C ASN A 452 25.87 -5.67 -2.33
N ASN A 453 24.77 -6.43 -2.36
CA ASN A 453 23.59 -6.22 -1.52
C ASN A 453 22.87 -4.88 -1.78
N ASP A 454 22.94 -4.37 -3.02
CA ASP A 454 22.11 -3.25 -3.48
C ASP A 454 20.73 -3.78 -3.93
N PRO A 455 19.62 -3.05 -3.71
CA PRO A 455 18.30 -3.44 -4.22
C PRO A 455 18.28 -3.47 -5.75
N TRP A 456 17.60 -4.46 -6.32
CA TRP A 456 17.48 -4.67 -7.76
C TRP A 456 16.06 -5.09 -8.16
N TRP A 457 15.61 -4.61 -9.32
CA TRP A 457 14.32 -4.96 -9.91
C TRP A 457 14.39 -4.91 -11.44
N GLU A 458 13.41 -5.53 -12.08
CA GLU A 458 13.22 -5.52 -13.53
C GLU A 458 13.13 -4.09 -14.06
N GLU A 459 13.86 -3.82 -15.14
CA GLU A 459 13.91 -2.50 -15.81
C GLU A 459 14.56 -1.38 -14.98
N LYS A 460 15.30 -1.68 -13.91
CA LYS A 460 16.08 -0.69 -13.15
C LYS A 460 17.15 0.03 -14.00
N GLY A 461 17.66 -0.65 -15.03
CA GLY A 461 18.62 -0.09 -16.00
C GLY A 461 20.12 -0.28 -15.67
N SER A 462 20.47 -0.78 -14.49
CA SER A 462 21.86 -1.06 -14.12
C SER A 462 22.01 -2.18 -13.07
N GLY A 463 23.20 -2.78 -13.02
CA GLY A 463 23.52 -3.90 -12.14
C GLY A 463 22.92 -5.24 -12.59
N ALA A 464 23.29 -6.32 -11.90
CA ALA A 464 22.74 -7.65 -12.11
C ALA A 464 22.27 -8.24 -10.77
N PRO A 465 21.12 -8.92 -10.74
CA PRO A 465 20.63 -9.57 -9.53
C PRO A 465 21.48 -10.80 -9.21
N ALA A 466 21.90 -10.92 -7.96
CA ALA A 466 22.54 -12.11 -7.41
C ALA A 466 21.54 -12.98 -6.64
N THR A 467 20.57 -12.36 -5.97
CA THR A 467 19.55 -13.05 -5.16
C THR A 467 18.16 -12.51 -5.50
N ASP A 468 17.18 -13.40 -5.62
CA ASP A 468 15.79 -13.04 -5.87
C ASP A 468 15.03 -12.60 -4.61
N TRP A 469 13.80 -12.15 -4.80
CA TRP A 469 12.92 -11.69 -3.74
C TRP A 469 12.53 -12.77 -2.72
N LYS A 470 12.68 -14.06 -3.08
CA LYS A 470 12.48 -15.20 -2.16
C LYS A 470 13.76 -15.55 -1.39
N GLY A 471 14.87 -14.84 -1.64
CA GLY A 471 16.15 -15.09 -1.00
C GLY A 471 16.99 -16.20 -1.65
N ARG A 472 16.62 -16.67 -2.85
CA ARG A 472 17.36 -17.71 -3.57
C ARG A 472 18.40 -17.10 -4.51
N PRO A 473 19.51 -17.79 -4.82
CA PRO A 473 20.38 -17.38 -5.92
C PRO A 473 19.57 -17.14 -7.19
N TYR A 474 19.77 -15.99 -7.82
CA TYR A 474 19.00 -15.62 -8.99
C TYR A 474 19.38 -16.52 -10.17
N ALA A 475 18.37 -17.16 -10.74
CA ALA A 475 18.44 -17.84 -12.02
C ALA A 475 17.18 -17.49 -12.80
N LYS A 476 17.33 -17.09 -14.07
CA LYS A 476 16.20 -16.67 -14.92
C LYS A 476 15.09 -17.72 -15.02
N ALA A 477 15.44 -19.01 -14.90
CA ALA A 477 14.47 -20.12 -14.89
C ALA A 477 13.51 -20.08 -13.67
N ASN A 478 13.88 -19.40 -12.59
CA ASN A 478 13.09 -19.29 -11.35
C ASN A 478 12.07 -18.14 -11.36
N GLY A 479 11.98 -17.39 -12.47
CA GLY A 479 11.13 -16.22 -12.62
C GLY A 479 11.88 -14.89 -12.44
N PRO A 480 11.15 -13.77 -12.22
CA PRO A 480 11.74 -12.45 -12.05
C PRO A 480 12.51 -12.37 -10.72
N ALA A 481 13.55 -11.53 -10.68
CA ALA A 481 14.34 -11.32 -9.47
C ALA A 481 13.57 -10.50 -8.43
N ALA A 482 12.85 -9.45 -8.83
CA ALA A 482 11.87 -8.81 -7.95
C ALA A 482 10.48 -9.38 -8.20
N HIS A 483 9.63 -9.40 -7.18
CA HIS A 483 8.23 -9.72 -7.40
C HIS A 483 7.59 -8.63 -8.30
N PRO A 484 6.70 -8.95 -9.27
CA PRO A 484 6.08 -7.93 -10.12
C PRO A 484 5.31 -6.84 -9.35
N ASN A 485 4.82 -7.18 -8.16
CA ASN A 485 4.16 -6.24 -7.24
C ASN A 485 5.09 -5.72 -6.13
N ALA A 486 6.42 -5.91 -6.24
CA ALA A 486 7.39 -5.44 -5.26
C ALA A 486 7.24 -3.93 -5.01
N ARG A 487 7.51 -3.51 -3.78
CA ARG A 487 7.19 -2.17 -3.30
C ARG A 487 8.41 -1.46 -2.75
N PHE A 488 8.33 -0.14 -2.75
CA PHE A 488 9.13 0.71 -1.88
C PHE A 488 8.18 1.48 -0.96
N THR A 489 8.64 1.74 0.27
CA THR A 489 8.00 2.65 1.22
C THR A 489 9.00 3.72 1.62
N VAL A 490 8.64 4.97 1.41
CA VAL A 490 9.55 6.11 1.55
C VAL A 490 8.76 7.35 1.96
N SER A 491 9.38 8.26 2.74
CA SER A 491 8.69 9.49 3.15
C SER A 491 8.47 10.41 1.95
N ALA A 492 7.30 11.04 1.85
CA ALA A 492 7.01 11.91 0.72
C ALA A 492 7.95 13.13 0.67
N LYS A 493 8.48 13.54 1.82
CA LYS A 493 9.44 14.64 1.98
C LYS A 493 10.79 14.39 1.31
N GLN A 494 11.11 13.14 0.95
CA GLN A 494 12.33 12.80 0.22
C GLN A 494 12.18 12.98 -1.30
N ASN A 495 10.95 13.13 -1.81
CA ASN A 495 10.74 13.40 -3.23
C ASN A 495 11.19 14.83 -3.57
N PRO A 496 12.14 15.02 -4.52
CA PRO A 496 12.62 16.34 -4.92
C PRO A 496 11.51 17.28 -5.43
N SER A 497 10.41 16.72 -5.95
CA SER A 497 9.25 17.46 -6.44
C SER A 497 8.17 17.70 -5.37
N TYR A 498 8.36 17.26 -4.12
CA TYR A 498 7.35 17.40 -3.07
C TYR A 498 7.16 18.86 -2.66
N SER A 499 5.92 19.33 -2.76
CA SER A 499 5.58 20.69 -2.37
C SER A 499 5.34 20.82 -0.88
N LYS A 500 5.81 21.93 -0.29
CA LYS A 500 5.48 22.29 1.10
C LYS A 500 3.98 22.51 1.30
N LEU A 501 3.23 22.82 0.24
CA LEU A 501 1.77 22.95 0.29
C LEU A 501 1.05 21.63 0.57
N ALA A 502 1.71 20.49 0.39
CA ALA A 502 1.15 19.19 0.77
C ALA A 502 0.93 19.06 2.29
N GLU A 503 1.58 19.90 3.11
CA GLU A 503 1.36 19.99 4.56
C GLU A 503 0.53 21.23 4.96
N ALA A 504 -0.04 21.97 4.00
CA ALA A 504 -0.93 23.07 4.31
C ALA A 504 -2.24 22.54 4.91
N PRO A 505 -2.75 23.13 6.01
CA PRO A 505 -3.97 22.67 6.67
C PRO A 505 -5.21 22.82 5.77
#